data_AF-A0A1L4FT11-F1
#
_entry.id   AF-A0A1L4FT11-F1
#
_cell.length_a   1.000
_cell.length_b   1.000
_cell.length_c   1.000
_cell.angle_alpha   90.00
_cell.angle_beta   90.00
_cell.angle_gamma   90.00
#
_symmetry.space_group_name_H-M   'P 1'
#
loop_
_entity.id
_entity.type
_entity.pdbx_description
1 polymer ?
#
loop_
_entity_poly.entity_id
_entity_poly.type
_entity_poly.pdbx_seq_one_letter_code
_entity_poly.pdbx_strand_id
1 'polypeptide(L)'
;MKNNKDEIDKIIKKGTVNTIGINDLKNINLILPSLKIQNKIVKILDNFEAICKDLNIGLPAEEQKRKQQYEYYRDAIFKCLETGKVDTKPANERDRGIINRGLVFPE
;
A
#
# COMPACT_ATOMS: atom_id res chain seq x y z
N MET A 1 -15.71 18.87 18.27
CA MET A 1 -15.00 17.73 18.89
C MET A 1 -13.59 18.22 19.23
N LYS A 2 -13.13 18.09 20.48
CA LYS A 2 -11.74 18.46 20.81
C LYS A 2 -10.82 17.53 20.03
N ASN A 3 -9.97 18.10 19.18
CA ASN A 3 -9.00 17.35 18.40
C ASN A 3 -7.71 17.25 19.23
N ASN A 4 -7.29 16.04 19.59
CA ASN A 4 -6.10 15.84 20.43
C ASN A 4 -4.83 16.43 19.80
N LYS A 5 -4.80 16.58 18.47
CA LYS A 5 -3.71 17.24 17.75
C LYS A 5 -3.54 18.70 18.17
N ASP A 6 -4.63 19.44 18.35
CA ASP A 6 -4.58 20.86 18.73
C ASP A 6 -4.11 21.04 20.18
N GLU A 7 -4.33 20.05 21.05
CA GLU A 7 -3.80 20.03 22.42
C GLU A 7 -2.30 19.69 22.43
N ILE A 8 -1.87 18.74 21.59
CA ILE A 8 -0.45 18.37 21.43
C ILE A 8 0.35 19.56 20.85
N ASP A 9 -0.19 20.27 19.87
CA ASP A 9 0.50 21.40 19.23
C ASP A 9 0.75 22.58 20.19
N LYS A 10 -0.02 22.69 21.28
CA LYS A 10 0.16 23.72 22.32
C LYS A 10 1.28 23.40 23.29
N ILE A 11 1.57 22.13 23.54
CA ILE A 11 2.60 21.69 24.49
C ILE A 11 3.97 21.48 23.83
N ILE A 12 4.02 21.45 22.49
CA ILE A 12 5.27 21.35 21.74
C ILE A 12 6.11 22.60 21.98
N LYS A 13 7.33 22.41 22.47
CA LYS A 13 8.35 23.47 22.57
C LYS A 13 8.97 23.65 21.19
N LYS A 14 8.75 24.83 20.60
CA LYS A 14 9.26 25.18 19.28
C LYS A 14 10.68 25.74 19.39
N GLY A 15 11.63 25.08 18.73
CA GLY A 15 13.04 25.46 18.61
C GLY A 15 13.57 24.99 17.25
N THR A 16 14.88 24.76 17.12
CA THR A 16 15.44 24.14 15.90
C THR A 16 14.92 22.72 15.67
N VAL A 17 14.65 21.99 16.76
CA VAL A 17 13.93 20.71 16.75
C VAL A 17 12.74 20.82 17.71
N ASN A 18 11.56 20.46 17.22
CA ASN A 18 10.34 20.44 18.03
C ASN A 18 10.40 19.26 19.01
N THR A 19 10.18 19.53 20.29
CA THR A 19 10.24 18.51 21.35
C THR A 19 9.05 18.63 22.30
N ILE A 20 8.66 17.51 22.91
CA ILE A 20 7.61 17.46 23.93
C ILE A 20 8.26 17.02 25.24
N GLY A 21 8.04 17.79 26.31
CA GLY A 21 8.54 17.43 27.63
C GLY A 21 7.82 16.22 28.20
N ILE A 22 8.52 15.37 28.97
CA ILE A 22 7.92 14.19 29.62
C ILE A 22 6.78 14.55 30.58
N ASN A 23 6.90 15.67 31.30
CA ASN A 23 5.82 16.16 32.17
C ASN A 23 4.59 16.58 31.36
N ASP A 24 4.81 17.16 30.18
CA ASP A 24 3.75 17.60 29.29
C ASP A 24 3.05 16.39 28.63
N LEU A 25 3.81 15.36 28.24
CA LEU A 25 3.26 14.09 27.75
C LEU A 25 2.32 13.41 28.76
N LYS A 26 2.68 13.43 30.04
CA LYS A 26 1.87 12.81 31.11
C LYS A 26 0.51 13.49 31.31
N ASN A 27 0.41 14.77 30.96
CA ASN A 27 -0.79 15.58 31.12
C ASN A 27 -1.73 15.52 29.91
N ILE A 28 -1.39 14.78 28.85
CA ILE A 28 -2.26 14.59 27.68
C ILE A 28 -3.45 13.71 28.08
N ASN A 29 -4.66 14.27 28.00
CA ASN A 29 -5.89 13.53 28.26
C ASN A 29 -6.34 12.80 27.00
N LEU A 30 -6.19 11.47 26.99
CA LEU A 30 -6.69 10.62 25.92
C LEU A 30 -8.07 10.05 26.28
N ILE A 31 -9.04 10.28 25.40
CA ILE A 31 -10.33 9.58 25.49
C ILE A 31 -10.11 8.17 24.97
N LEU A 32 -10.04 7.21 25.89
CA LEU A 32 -9.94 5.80 25.57
C LEU A 32 -11.35 5.20 25.41
N PRO A 33 -11.72 4.71 24.21
CA PRO A 33 -12.99 4.02 24.01
C PRO A 33 -12.97 2.63 24.69
N SER A 34 -14.09 1.92 24.73
CA SER A 34 -14.14 0.58 25.33
C SER A 34 -13.26 -0.43 24.58
N LEU A 35 -12.77 -1.47 25.28
CA LEU A 35 -11.88 -2.50 24.71
C LEU A 35 -12.45 -3.15 23.45
N LYS A 36 -13.77 -3.38 23.39
CA LYS A 36 -14.44 -3.94 22.21
C LYS A 36 -14.26 -3.05 20.98
N ILE A 37 -14.37 -1.73 21.15
CA ILE A 37 -14.18 -0.77 20.07
C ILE A 37 -12.71 -0.67 19.69
N GLN A 38 -11.81 -0.64 20.68
CA GLN A 38 -10.36 -0.65 20.43
C GLN A 38 -9.93 -1.84 19.56
N ASN A 39 -10.37 -3.06 19.91
CA ASN A 39 -10.05 -4.26 19.14
C ASN A 39 -10.59 -4.21 17.71
N LYS A 40 -11.79 -3.61 17.51
CA LYS A 40 -12.33 -3.41 16.17
C LYS A 40 -11.49 -2.42 15.36
N ILE A 41 -11.03 -1.34 15.98
CA ILE A 41 -10.16 -0.34 15.33
C ILE A 41 -8.84 -1.00 14.92
N VAL A 42 -8.19 -1.72 15.84
CA VAL A 42 -6.93 -2.43 15.57
C VAL A 42 -7.09 -3.38 14.39
N LYS A 43 -8.13 -4.22 14.39
CA LYS A 43 -8.38 -5.16 13.28
C LYS A 43 -8.53 -4.46 11.92
N ILE A 44 -9.17 -3.30 11.87
CA ILE A 44 -9.33 -2.53 10.63
C ILE A 44 -7.99 -1.94 10.18
N LEU A 45 -7.21 -1.40 11.11
CA LEU A 45 -5.90 -0.82 10.83
C LEU A 45 -4.88 -1.89 10.39
N ASP A 46 -4.87 -3.05 11.04
CA ASP A 46 -4.01 -4.18 10.68
C ASP A 46 -4.34 -4.65 9.25
N ASN A 47 -5.62 -4.77 8.91
CA ASN A 47 -6.05 -5.14 7.55
C ASN A 47 -5.62 -4.08 6.52
N PHE A 48 -5.74 -2.79 6.84
CA PHE A 48 -5.32 -1.71 5.96
C PHE A 48 -3.79 -1.72 5.75
N GLU A 49 -3.04 -1.89 6.84
CA GLU A 49 -1.59 -1.98 6.80
C GLU A 49 -1.12 -3.17 5.98
N ALA A 50 -1.75 -4.35 6.16
CA ALA A 50 -1.47 -5.53 5.35
C ALA A 50 -1.67 -5.24 3.86
N ILE A 51 -2.80 -4.65 3.45
CA ILE A 51 -3.05 -4.31 2.04
C ILE A 51 -1.99 -3.33 1.49
N CYS A 52 -1.51 -2.38 2.30
CA CYS A 52 -0.53 -1.40 1.85
C CYS A 52 0.91 -1.93 1.80
N LYS A 53 1.31 -2.79 2.75
CA LYS A 53 2.71 -3.20 2.94
C LYS A 53 3.01 -4.63 2.52
N ASP A 54 2.02 -5.49 2.41
CA ASP A 54 2.23 -6.87 2.01
C ASP A 54 2.68 -6.92 0.54
N LEU A 55 3.91 -7.40 0.32
CA LEU A 55 4.53 -7.47 -1.00
C LEU A 55 3.92 -8.56 -1.89
N ASN A 56 3.23 -9.53 -1.29
CA ASN A 56 2.67 -10.71 -1.96
C ASN A 56 1.19 -10.55 -2.29
N ILE A 57 0.43 -9.84 -1.44
CA ILE A 57 -1.03 -9.69 -1.59
C ILE A 57 -1.45 -8.22 -1.78
N GLY A 58 -0.62 -7.28 -1.34
CA GLY A 58 -0.95 -5.87 -1.28
C GLY A 58 -0.71 -5.09 -2.58
N LEU A 59 -0.77 -3.77 -2.45
CA LEU A 59 -0.55 -2.83 -3.55
C LEU A 59 0.75 -3.06 -4.34
N PRO A 60 1.90 -3.41 -3.72
CA PRO A 60 3.13 -3.68 -4.46
C PRO A 60 2.99 -4.86 -5.43
N ALA A 61 2.30 -5.94 -5.02
CA ALA A 61 2.06 -7.11 -5.86
C ALA A 61 1.20 -6.75 -7.08
N GLU A 62 0.17 -5.95 -6.86
CA GLU A 62 -0.73 -5.48 -7.92
C GLU A 62 -0.02 -4.53 -8.90
N GLU A 63 0.80 -3.61 -8.39
CA GLU A 63 1.58 -2.69 -9.23
C GLU A 63 2.53 -3.45 -10.15
N GLN A 64 3.19 -4.49 -9.62
CA GLN A 64 4.07 -5.34 -10.41
C GLN A 64 3.33 -6.12 -11.49
N LYS A 65 2.16 -6.71 -11.17
CA LYS A 65 1.32 -7.39 -12.16
C LYS A 65 0.87 -6.44 -13.27
N ARG A 66 0.47 -5.20 -12.93
CA ARG A 66 0.09 -4.18 -13.93
C ARG A 66 1.25 -3.74 -14.81
N LYS A 67 2.48 -3.63 -14.28
CA LYS A 67 3.67 -3.34 -15.10
C LYS A 67 3.93 -4.44 -16.12
N GLN A 68 3.86 -5.70 -15.71
CA GLN A 68 4.02 -6.84 -16.62
C GLN A 68 2.93 -6.87 -17.70
N GLN A 69 1.68 -6.61 -17.29
CA GLN A 69 0.57 -6.51 -18.23
C GLN A 69 0.80 -5.39 -19.25
N TYR A 70 1.29 -4.22 -18.81
CA TYR A 70 1.62 -3.12 -19.70
C TYR A 70 2.73 -3.48 -20.70
N GLU A 71 3.83 -4.07 -20.24
CA GLU A 71 4.94 -4.49 -21.10
C GLU A 71 4.47 -5.49 -22.17
N TYR A 72 3.66 -6.47 -21.77
CA TYR A 72 3.08 -7.43 -22.70
C TYR A 72 2.25 -6.75 -23.79
N TYR A 73 1.32 -5.86 -23.42
CA TYR A 73 0.47 -5.18 -24.41
C TYR A 73 1.25 -4.23 -25.30
N ARG A 74 2.23 -3.52 -24.75
CA ARG A 74 3.15 -2.68 -25.52
C ARG A 74 3.82 -3.50 -26.61
N ASP A 75 4.46 -4.61 -26.24
CA ASP A 75 5.20 -5.45 -27.17
C ASP A 75 4.29 -6.14 -28.19
N ALA A 76 3.08 -6.56 -27.78
CA ALA A 76 2.08 -7.14 -28.66
C ALA A 76 1.58 -6.14 -29.72
N ILE A 77 1.37 -4.87 -29.33
CA ILE A 77 0.99 -3.80 -30.26
C ILE A 77 2.12 -3.56 -31.27
N PHE A 78 3.36 -3.43 -30.81
CA PHE A 78 4.51 -3.24 -31.72
C PHE A 78 4.64 -4.39 -32.72
N LYS A 79 4.55 -5.63 -32.25
CA LYS A 79 4.59 -6.82 -33.12
C LYS A 79 3.43 -6.85 -34.11
N CYS A 80 2.24 -6.40 -33.72
CA CYS A 80 1.10 -6.30 -34.62
C CYS A 80 1.32 -5.24 -35.70
N LEU A 81 1.92 -4.10 -35.37
CA LEU A 81 2.25 -3.06 -36.32
C LEU A 81 3.33 -3.52 -37.32
N GLU A 82 4.28 -4.34 -36.88
CA GLU A 82 5.32 -4.91 -37.74
C GLU A 82 4.82 -6.03 -38.65
N THR A 83 3.96 -6.92 -38.15
CA THR A 83 3.58 -8.17 -38.84
C THR A 83 2.18 -8.14 -39.45
N GLY A 84 1.37 -7.11 -39.14
CA GLY A 84 -0.03 -7.00 -39.56
C GLY A 84 -0.97 -8.02 -38.91
N LYS A 85 -0.48 -8.84 -37.96
CA LYS A 85 -1.26 -9.88 -37.28
C LYS A 85 -1.54 -9.50 -35.83
N VAL A 86 -2.81 -9.57 -35.43
CA VAL A 86 -3.26 -9.30 -34.05
C VAL A 86 -3.11 -10.56 -33.19
N ASP A 87 -2.49 -10.42 -32.01
CA ASP A 87 -2.42 -11.50 -31.01
C ASP A 87 -3.79 -11.68 -30.29
N THR A 88 -4.50 -12.76 -30.61
CA THR A 88 -5.89 -13.03 -30.15
C THR A 88 -6.00 -13.92 -28.90
N LYS A 89 -4.88 -14.32 -28.28
CA LYS A 89 -4.89 -15.20 -27.09
C LYS A 89 -5.82 -14.65 -26.00
N PRO A 90 -6.59 -15.43 -25.25
CA PRO A 90 -7.44 -14.88 -24.18
C PRO A 90 -6.61 -14.46 -22.95
N ALA A 91 -7.08 -13.48 -22.17
CA ALA A 91 -6.31 -12.84 -21.09
C ALA A 91 -5.75 -13.83 -20.04
N ASN A 92 -6.52 -14.87 -19.71
CA ASN A 92 -6.18 -15.95 -18.80
C ASN A 92 -5.06 -16.90 -19.29
N GLU A 93 -4.82 -16.99 -20.61
CA GLU A 93 -3.70 -17.76 -21.18
C GLU A 93 -2.45 -16.90 -21.39
N ARG A 94 -2.59 -15.56 -21.37
CA ARG A 94 -1.47 -14.61 -21.50
C ARG A 94 -0.63 -14.54 -20.22
N ASP A 95 -1.24 -14.67 -19.05
CA ASP A 95 -0.53 -14.68 -17.75
C ASP A 95 0.35 -15.93 -17.56
N ARG A 96 -0.01 -17.08 -18.18
CA ARG A 96 0.78 -18.33 -18.13
C ARG A 96 2.02 -18.33 -19.03
N GLY A 97 2.11 -17.39 -19.98
CA GLY A 97 3.27 -17.25 -20.86
C GLY A 97 4.44 -16.50 -20.22
N ILE A 98 4.16 -15.68 -19.20
CA ILE A 98 5.15 -14.82 -18.52
C ILE A 98 5.99 -15.62 -17.52
N ILE A 99 5.40 -16.62 -16.84
CA ILE A 99 6.12 -17.53 -15.91
C ILE A 99 7.21 -18.38 -16.59
N ASN A 100 7.13 -18.62 -17.90
CA ASN A 100 8.08 -19.44 -18.65
C ASN A 100 9.24 -18.64 -19.29
N ARG A 101 9.26 -17.31 -19.17
CA ARG A 101 10.38 -16.44 -19.62
C ARG A 101 11.43 -16.16 -18.56
N GLY A 102 11.38 -16.85 -17.42
CA GLY A 102 12.44 -16.80 -16.40
C GLY A 102 12.38 -15.61 -15.45
N LEU A 103 11.25 -14.92 -15.32
CA LEU A 103 11.01 -14.08 -14.14
C LEU A 103 10.31 -14.93 -13.07
N VAL A 104 11.12 -15.73 -12.37
CA VAL A 104 10.73 -16.39 -11.12
C VAL A 104 10.71 -15.31 -10.04
N PHE A 105 9.54 -15.07 -9.45
CA PHE A 105 9.44 -14.28 -8.22
C PHE A 105 9.76 -15.20 -7.04
N PRO A 106 10.74 -14.87 -6.18
CA PRO A 106 10.91 -15.59 -4.93
C PRO A 106 9.68 -15.35 -4.03
N GLU A 107 9.33 -16.36 -3.23
CA GLU A 107 8.23 -16.35 -2.25
C GLU A 107 8.34 -15.23 -1.20
#